data_AF-A0A2H0VW50-F1
#
_entry.id   AF-A0A2H0VW50-F1
#
_cell.length_a   1.000
_cell.length_b   1.000
_cell.length_c   1.000
_cell.angle_alpha   90.00
_cell.angle_beta   90.00
_cell.angle_gamma   90.00
#
_symmetry.space_group_name_H-M   'P 1'
#
loop_
_entity.id
_entity.type
_entity.pdbx_description
1 polymer ?
#
loop_
_entity_poly.entity_id
_entity_poly.type
_entity_poly.pdbx_seq_one_letter_code
_entity_poly.pdbx_strand_id
1 'polypeptide(L)'
;MKKVCLFLLLITASYADEFSGELVAKIIPSENQGYFILSDGTYWKVTTFQKRWRNPLEWLVGDEIYVPENYESSLTDWIFGDEFDAYPKYGNLRVNEEDASNIKELKECSYLLVNPRTEKILFAIPLHPSDFVFELYNEGHDNGYRSGYSAGRSDGYSLGYSTGRTLASWERLQDGG
;
A
#
# COMPACT_ATOMS: atom_id res chain seq x y z
N MET A 1 6.91 20.00 -31.15
CA MET A 1 6.30 20.83 -30.10
C MET A 1 5.37 19.95 -29.28
N LYS A 2 5.89 19.39 -28.18
CA LYS A 2 5.11 18.54 -27.28
C LYS A 2 4.15 19.43 -26.50
N LYS A 3 2.84 19.20 -26.64
CA LYS A 3 1.84 19.82 -25.79
C LYS A 3 2.05 19.28 -24.38
N VAL A 4 2.67 20.08 -23.52
CA VAL A 4 2.68 19.87 -22.08
C VAL A 4 1.24 20.10 -21.63
N CYS A 5 0.47 19.02 -21.47
CA CYS A 5 -0.80 19.07 -20.75
C CYS A 5 -0.47 19.23 -19.27
N LEU A 6 -0.26 20.48 -18.87
CA LEU A 6 -0.26 20.89 -17.48
C LEU A 6 -1.69 20.69 -16.97
N PHE A 7 -1.97 19.53 -16.37
CA PHE A 7 -3.22 19.29 -15.66
C PHE A 7 -3.16 20.11 -14.36
N LEU A 8 -3.53 21.39 -14.47
CA LEU A 8 -3.84 22.24 -13.33
C LEU A 8 -5.03 21.61 -12.59
N LEU A 9 -4.75 21.02 -11.44
CA LEU A 9 -5.73 20.59 -10.46
C LEU A 9 -6.39 21.87 -9.90
N LEU A 10 -7.41 22.37 -10.60
CA LEU A 10 -8.22 23.49 -10.15
C LEU A 10 -9.16 22.99 -9.06
N ILE A 11 -8.67 22.97 -7.83
CA ILE A 11 -9.48 22.71 -6.63
C ILE A 11 -10.37 23.94 -6.42
N THR A 12 -11.63 23.83 -6.84
CA THR A 12 -12.65 24.81 -6.47
C THR A 12 -13.11 24.44 -5.06
N ALA A 13 -12.60 25.16 -4.07
CA ALA A 13 -12.97 25.00 -2.67
C ALA A 13 -14.46 25.34 -2.49
N SER A 14 -15.31 24.33 -2.58
CA SER A 14 -16.69 24.41 -2.10
C SER A 14 -16.83 23.45 -0.93
N TYR A 15 -16.80 24.02 0.29
CA TYR A 15 -17.31 23.41 1.53
C TYR A 15 -17.03 21.90 1.67
N ALA A 16 -15.75 21.55 1.78
CA ALA A 16 -15.32 20.21 2.17
C ALA A 16 -14.66 20.32 3.55
N ASP A 17 -14.82 19.28 4.39
CA ASP A 17 -14.02 19.15 5.61
C ASP A 17 -12.54 19.07 5.18
N GLU A 18 -11.84 20.19 5.27
CA GLU A 18 -10.40 20.28 5.02
C GLU A 18 -9.68 19.82 6.29
N PHE A 19 -9.15 18.60 6.25
CA PHE A 19 -8.21 18.15 7.28
C PHE A 19 -6.82 18.55 6.84
N SER A 20 -6.10 19.24 7.71
CA SER A 20 -4.70 19.56 7.49
C SER A 20 -3.93 19.29 8.77
N GLY A 21 -2.77 18.66 8.64
CA GLY A 21 -1.99 18.21 9.77
C GLY A 21 -0.64 17.67 9.38
N GLU A 22 0.22 17.49 10.38
CA GLU A 22 1.55 16.92 10.21
C GLU A 22 1.51 15.42 10.49
N LEU A 23 2.30 14.63 9.77
CA LEU A 23 2.45 13.21 10.07
C LEU A 23 3.23 13.01 11.37
N VAL A 24 2.53 12.50 12.38
CA VAL A 24 3.10 12.21 13.70
C VAL A 24 3.51 10.74 13.82
N ALA A 25 2.72 9.83 13.25
CA ALA A 25 3.03 8.41 13.26
C ALA A 25 2.63 7.74 11.93
N LYS A 26 3.40 6.73 11.51
CA LYS A 26 3.03 5.84 10.41
C LYS A 26 3.34 4.40 10.74
N ILE A 27 2.47 3.49 10.32
CA ILE A 27 2.63 2.06 10.44
C ILE A 27 2.41 1.46 9.05
N ILE A 28 3.38 0.68 8.57
CA ILE A 28 3.39 0.16 7.19
C ILE A 28 3.47 -1.36 7.27
N PRO A 29 2.33 -2.07 7.31
CA PRO A 29 2.31 -3.53 7.32
C PRO A 29 2.61 -4.14 5.95
N SER A 30 2.33 -3.41 4.86
CA SER A 30 2.55 -3.87 3.48
C SER A 30 3.07 -2.73 2.61
N GLU A 31 3.59 -3.05 1.43
CA GLU A 31 4.14 -2.04 0.51
C GLU A 31 3.09 -1.03 0.01
N ASN A 32 1.81 -1.42 -0.01
CA ASN A 32 0.76 -0.65 -0.67
C ASN A 32 -0.31 -0.10 0.26
N GLN A 33 -0.32 -0.56 1.52
CA GLN A 33 -1.26 -0.10 2.54
C GLN A 33 -0.53 0.23 3.82
N GLY A 34 -0.96 1.32 4.45
CA GLY A 34 -0.40 1.84 5.68
C GLY A 34 -1.46 2.51 6.54
N TYR A 35 -1.03 2.93 7.71
CA TYR A 35 -1.84 3.61 8.70
C TYR A 35 -1.12 4.86 9.17
N PHE A 36 -1.72 6.02 8.97
CA PHE A 36 -1.14 7.33 9.32
C PHE A 36 -1.91 7.94 10.48
N ILE A 37 -1.18 8.62 11.37
CA ILE A 37 -1.72 9.42 12.47
C ILE A 37 -1.21 10.84 12.27
N LEU A 38 -2.15 11.78 12.19
CA LEU A 38 -1.85 13.19 11.98
C LEU A 38 -1.89 13.97 13.31
N SER A 39 -1.30 15.16 13.31
CA SER A 39 -1.18 16.02 14.50
C SER A 39 -2.52 16.56 15.02
N ASP A 40 -3.55 16.57 14.19
CA ASP A 40 -4.93 16.90 14.54
C ASP A 40 -5.64 15.77 15.32
N GLY A 41 -4.99 14.62 15.50
CA GLY A 41 -5.54 13.46 16.17
C GLY A 41 -6.41 12.57 15.27
N THR A 42 -6.38 12.77 13.96
CA THR A 42 -7.08 11.90 13.00
C THR A 42 -6.25 10.68 12.63
N TYR A 43 -6.95 9.60 12.30
CA TYR A 43 -6.40 8.30 11.96
C TYR A 43 -6.82 7.93 10.54
N TRP A 44 -5.86 7.48 9.74
CA TRP A 44 -6.09 7.24 8.32
C TRP A 44 -5.55 5.88 7.92
N LYS A 45 -6.35 5.10 7.20
CA LYS A 45 -5.86 4.00 6.38
C LYS A 45 -5.49 4.57 5.04
N VAL A 46 -4.24 4.40 4.64
CA VAL A 46 -3.69 4.94 3.38
C VAL A 46 -3.35 3.81 2.43
N THR A 47 -3.59 4.04 1.14
CA THR A 47 -3.36 3.11 0.05
C THR A 47 -2.63 3.83 -1.08
N THR A 48 -1.58 3.20 -1.62
CA THR A 48 -0.86 3.73 -2.79
C THR A 48 -1.55 3.34 -4.09
N PHE A 49 -1.41 4.15 -5.12
CA PHE A 49 -1.84 3.77 -6.46
C PHE A 49 -0.88 2.71 -7.02
N GLN A 50 -1.42 1.60 -7.51
CA GLN A 50 -0.62 0.58 -8.19
C GLN A 50 -0.93 0.56 -9.67
N LYS A 51 0.08 0.84 -10.50
CA LYS A 51 -0.07 0.78 -11.95
C LYS A 51 -0.35 -0.65 -12.42
N ARG A 52 -1.43 -0.83 -13.20
CA ARG A 52 -1.75 -2.13 -13.81
C ARG A 52 -0.77 -2.51 -14.91
N TRP A 53 -0.72 -3.81 -15.20
CA TRP A 53 -0.04 -4.32 -16.39
C TRP A 53 -0.84 -4.02 -17.66
N ARG A 54 -0.12 -3.80 -18.76
CA ARG A 54 -0.72 -3.66 -20.09
C ARG A 54 -1.33 -4.98 -20.54
N ASN A 55 -2.48 -4.88 -21.20
CA ASN A 55 -3.16 -6.02 -21.79
C ASN A 55 -2.41 -6.41 -23.08
N PRO A 56 -2.45 -7.68 -23.53
CA PRO A 56 -1.75 -8.09 -24.74
C PRO A 56 -2.10 -7.27 -25.99
N LEU A 57 -3.36 -6.83 -26.13
CA LEU A 57 -3.81 -5.96 -27.23
C LEU A 57 -3.22 -4.55 -27.15
N GLU A 58 -3.21 -3.94 -25.96
CA GLU A 58 -2.59 -2.63 -25.74
C GLU A 58 -1.08 -2.69 -26.04
N TRP A 59 -0.44 -3.79 -25.66
CA TRP A 59 0.96 -4.04 -25.96
C TRP A 59 1.23 -4.14 -27.48
N LEU A 60 0.35 -4.82 -28.22
CA LEU A 60 0.46 -4.96 -29.68
C LEU A 60 0.23 -3.65 -30.44
N VAL A 61 -0.67 -2.79 -29.95
CA VAL A 61 -0.99 -1.48 -30.55
C VAL A 61 0.00 -0.40 -30.11
N GLY A 62 0.80 -0.66 -29.07
CA GLY A 62 1.75 0.29 -28.51
C GLY A 62 1.09 1.36 -27.63
N ASP A 63 -0.10 1.08 -27.10
CA ASP A 63 -0.84 2.00 -26.25
C ASP A 63 -0.18 2.07 -24.86
N GLU A 64 -0.06 3.28 -24.31
CA GLU A 64 0.64 3.51 -23.05
C GLU A 64 -0.32 3.81 -21.91
N ILE A 65 -0.16 3.08 -20.81
CA ILE A 65 -0.87 3.38 -19.57
C ILE A 65 -0.28 4.66 -18.97
N TYR A 66 -1.08 5.72 -18.99
CA TYR A 66 -0.74 7.01 -18.42
C TYR A 66 -1.11 7.05 -16.94
N VAL A 67 -0.08 7.18 -16.10
CA VAL A 67 -0.25 7.41 -14.66
C VAL A 67 0.26 8.81 -14.36
N PRO A 68 -0.55 9.69 -13.76
CA PRO A 68 -0.09 10.97 -13.26
C PRO A 68 1.12 10.81 -12.31
N GLU A 69 2.17 11.62 -12.45
CA GLU A 69 3.40 11.50 -11.64
C GLU A 69 3.13 11.64 -10.14
N ASN A 70 2.13 12.43 -9.75
CA ASN A 70 1.69 12.59 -8.38
C ASN A 70 1.09 11.32 -7.75
N TYR A 71 0.63 10.36 -8.56
CA TYR A 71 0.11 9.07 -8.08
C TYR A 71 1.24 8.05 -7.87
N GLU A 72 2.43 8.29 -8.43
CA GLU A 72 3.62 7.46 -8.19
C GLU A 72 4.24 7.79 -6.82
N SER A 73 3.46 7.54 -5.75
CA SER A 73 3.84 7.76 -4.36
C SER A 73 4.05 6.43 -3.63
N SER A 74 5.16 6.32 -2.90
CA SER A 74 5.38 5.22 -1.94
C SER A 74 5.11 5.70 -0.52
N LEU A 75 4.59 4.83 0.35
CA LEU A 75 4.41 5.10 1.79
C LEU A 75 5.72 5.43 2.51
N THR A 76 6.85 5.01 1.94
CA THR A 76 8.18 5.32 2.47
C THR A 76 8.59 6.77 2.25
N ASP A 77 8.05 7.40 1.21
CA ASP A 77 8.43 8.76 0.80
C ASP A 77 7.94 9.83 1.77
N TRP A 78 6.97 9.48 2.61
CA TRP A 78 6.35 10.34 3.60
C TRP A 78 7.09 10.26 4.93
N ILE A 79 7.67 11.35 5.40
CA ILE A 79 8.48 11.41 6.62
C ILE A 79 7.72 12.10 7.77
N PHE A 80 8.17 11.87 9.00
CA PHE A 80 7.60 12.54 10.16
C PHE A 80 7.73 14.06 10.04
N GLY A 81 6.66 14.78 10.34
CA GLY A 81 6.57 16.22 10.16
C GLY A 81 6.25 16.67 8.73
N ASP A 82 6.01 15.76 7.78
CA ASP A 82 5.42 16.14 6.50
C ASP A 82 4.01 16.67 6.72
N GLU A 83 3.66 17.73 6.01
CA GLU A 83 2.32 18.32 6.00
C GLU A 83 1.41 17.57 5.03
N PHE A 84 0.13 17.54 5.37
CA PHE A 84 -0.92 16.88 4.61
C PHE A 84 -2.09 17.81 4.45
N ASP A 85 -2.68 17.79 3.26
CA ASP A 85 -4.02 18.28 3.03
C ASP A 85 -4.89 17.12 2.55
N ALA A 86 -5.99 16.86 3.25
CA ALA A 86 -6.95 15.83 2.90
C ALA A 86 -8.11 16.44 2.11
N TYR A 87 -8.32 15.92 0.90
CA TYR A 87 -9.42 16.33 0.03
C TYR A 87 -10.39 15.18 -0.17
N PRO A 88 -11.71 15.39 -0.04
CA PRO A 88 -12.67 14.35 -0.37
C PRO A 88 -12.56 13.99 -1.85
N LYS A 89 -12.60 12.69 -2.14
CA LYS A 89 -12.55 12.15 -3.49
C LYS A 89 -13.86 12.40 -4.25
N TYR A 90 -14.98 12.54 -3.54
CA TYR A 90 -16.28 12.82 -4.14
C TYR A 90 -16.39 14.30 -4.53
N GLY A 91 -16.71 14.59 -5.79
CA GLY A 91 -16.92 15.96 -6.29
C GLY A 91 -16.19 16.26 -7.60
N ASN A 92 -15.51 17.42 -7.65
CA ASN A 92 -14.87 17.96 -8.85
C ASN A 92 -13.50 17.33 -9.19
N LEU A 93 -13.01 16.44 -8.34
CA LEU A 93 -11.72 15.77 -8.51
C LEU A 93 -11.90 14.54 -9.42
N ARG A 94 -11.55 14.70 -10.70
CA ARG A 94 -11.47 13.56 -11.64
C ARG A 94 -10.21 12.75 -11.32
N VAL A 95 -10.37 11.71 -10.52
CA VAL A 95 -9.33 10.72 -10.25
C VAL A 95 -9.38 9.64 -11.34
N ASN A 96 -8.30 9.44 -12.09
CA ASN A 96 -8.20 8.33 -13.02
C ASN A 96 -7.71 7.06 -12.29
N GLU A 97 -8.64 6.16 -11.99
CA GLU A 97 -8.37 4.90 -11.29
C GLU A 97 -8.41 3.67 -12.22
N GLU A 98 -8.80 3.86 -13.48
CA GLU A 98 -9.01 2.77 -14.44
C GLU A 98 -7.71 2.03 -14.76
N ASP A 99 -6.59 2.74 -14.62
CA ASP A 99 -5.25 2.23 -14.84
C ASP A 99 -4.60 1.63 -13.58
N ALA A 100 -5.37 1.50 -12.49
CA ALA A 100 -4.91 0.88 -11.25
C ALA A 100 -5.14 -0.63 -11.25
N SER A 101 -4.16 -1.42 -10.80
CA SER A 101 -4.37 -2.84 -10.49
C SER A 101 -5.18 -3.04 -9.21
N ASN A 102 -5.12 -2.09 -8.28
CA ASN A 102 -5.85 -2.08 -7.00
C ASN A 102 -7.08 -1.17 -7.03
N ILE A 103 -7.77 -1.11 -8.18
CA ILE A 103 -8.92 -0.22 -8.38
C ILE A 103 -10.05 -0.43 -7.35
N LYS A 104 -10.23 -1.65 -6.83
CA LYS A 104 -11.29 -1.94 -5.87
C LYS A 104 -11.01 -1.25 -4.53
N GLU A 105 -9.78 -1.37 -4.05
CA GLU A 105 -9.29 -0.75 -2.84
C GLU A 105 -9.29 0.78 -2.96
N LEU A 106 -8.88 1.32 -4.12
CA LEU A 106 -8.91 2.76 -4.37
C LEU A 106 -10.35 3.32 -4.39
N LYS A 107 -11.33 2.53 -4.86
CA LYS A 107 -12.75 2.91 -4.85
C LYS A 107 -13.35 3.01 -3.46
N GLU A 108 -12.83 2.24 -2.51
CA GLU A 108 -13.24 2.32 -1.09
C GLU A 108 -12.67 3.57 -0.40
N CYS A 109 -11.58 4.13 -0.92
CA CYS A 109 -11.00 5.37 -0.41
C CYS A 109 -11.94 6.56 -0.65
N SER A 110 -12.18 7.32 0.42
CA SER A 110 -13.07 8.48 0.40
C SER A 110 -12.31 9.81 0.30
N TYR A 111 -11.01 9.81 0.57
CA TYR A 111 -10.15 11.00 0.57
C TYR A 111 -8.87 10.76 -0.23
N LEU A 112 -8.26 11.87 -0.63
CA LEU A 112 -6.90 11.96 -1.14
C LEU A 112 -6.07 12.76 -0.13
N LEU A 113 -4.98 12.18 0.32
CA LEU A 113 -3.98 12.85 1.12
C LEU A 113 -2.90 13.40 0.19
N VAL A 114 -2.71 14.71 0.21
CA VAL A 114 -1.78 15.41 -0.68
C VAL A 114 -0.68 16.03 0.17
N ASN A 115 0.57 15.82 -0.23
CA ASN A 115 1.69 16.56 0.33
C ASN A 115 1.80 17.89 -0.42
N PRO A 116 1.59 19.05 0.22
CA PRO A 116 1.61 20.34 -0.49
C PRO A 116 3.00 20.71 -1.02
N ARG A 117 4.08 20.10 -0.51
CA ARG A 117 5.46 20.38 -0.93
C ARG A 117 5.92 19.49 -2.08
N THR A 118 5.57 18.20 -2.03
CA THR A 118 6.02 17.21 -3.03
C THR A 118 4.96 16.90 -4.07
N GLU A 119 3.73 17.39 -3.87
CA GLU A 119 2.54 17.13 -4.69
C GLU A 119 2.16 15.64 -4.78
N LYS A 120 2.81 14.77 -3.98
CA LYS A 120 2.52 13.33 -3.93
C LYS A 120 1.16 13.08 -3.30
N ILE A 121 0.48 12.06 -3.81
CA ILE A 121 -0.89 11.72 -3.41
C ILE A 121 -0.95 10.29 -2.87
N LEU A 122 -1.65 10.12 -1.77
CA LEU A 122 -2.12 8.83 -1.27
C LEU A 122 -3.65 8.80 -1.23
N PHE A 123 -4.22 7.62 -1.42
CA PHE A 123 -5.64 7.39 -1.27
C PHE A 123 -5.93 6.99 0.18
N ALA A 124 -6.98 7.53 0.78
CA ALA A 124 -7.20 7.33 2.21
C ALA A 124 -8.66 7.14 2.60
N ILE A 125 -8.81 6.45 3.74
CA ILE A 125 -10.07 6.27 4.47
C ILE A 125 -9.84 6.79 5.89
N PRO A 126 -10.63 7.75 6.38
CA PRO A 126 -10.57 8.16 7.77
C PRO A 126 -11.13 7.03 8.63
N LEU A 127 -10.43 6.73 9.72
CA LEU A 127 -10.80 5.69 10.66
C LEU A 127 -11.19 6.30 12.00
N HIS A 128 -12.23 5.75 12.62
CA HIS A 128 -12.48 6.00 14.03
C HIS A 128 -11.37 5.34 14.88
N PRO A 129 -10.96 5.91 16.03
CA PRO A 129 -9.89 5.36 16.85
C PRO A 129 -10.06 3.87 17.21
N SER A 130 -11.30 3.41 17.43
CA SER A 130 -11.59 1.99 17.69
C SER A 130 -11.25 1.09 16.51
N ASP A 131 -11.63 1.53 15.30
CA ASP A 131 -11.47 0.76 14.07
C ASP A 131 -10.00 0.71 13.68
N PHE A 132 -9.28 1.82 13.89
CA PHE A 132 -7.84 1.90 13.73
C PHE A 132 -7.09 0.87 14.59
N VAL A 133 -7.42 0.80 15.89
CA VAL A 133 -6.79 -0.18 16.80
C VAL A 133 -7.16 -1.61 16.40
N PHE A 134 -8.41 -1.85 16.02
CA PHE A 134 -8.88 -3.17 15.60
C PHE A 134 -8.18 -3.65 14.32
N GLU A 135 -8.08 -2.81 13.30
CA GLU A 135 -7.37 -3.09 12.05
C GLU A 135 -5.89 -3.40 12.33
N LEU A 136 -5.22 -2.57 13.13
CA LEU A 136 -3.82 -2.80 13.52
C LEU A 136 -3.61 -4.11 14.28
N TYR A 137 -4.53 -4.45 15.18
CA TYR A 137 -4.47 -5.71 15.92
C TYR A 137 -4.59 -6.92 14.98
N ASN A 138 -5.58 -6.91 14.08
CA ASN A 138 -5.77 -8.01 13.14
C ASN A 138 -4.58 -8.15 12.18
N GLU A 139 -4.08 -7.03 11.66
CA GLU A 139 -2.93 -7.00 10.77
C GLU A 139 -1.67 -7.55 11.48
N GLY A 140 -1.45 -7.15 12.74
CA GLY A 140 -0.35 -7.65 13.56
C GLY A 140 -0.49 -9.14 13.87
N HIS A 141 -1.70 -9.59 14.22
CA HIS A 141 -2.01 -10.98 14.50
C HIS A 141 -1.76 -11.87 13.26
N ASP A 142 -2.28 -11.48 12.11
CA ASP A 142 -2.18 -12.27 10.88
C ASP A 142 -0.76 -12.32 10.36
N ASN A 143 -0.02 -11.21 10.41
CA ASN A 143 1.40 -11.19 10.07
C ASN A 143 2.23 -12.05 11.03
N GLY A 144 1.92 -12.00 12.32
CA GLY A 144 2.54 -12.86 13.34
C GLY A 144 2.29 -14.34 13.07
N TYR A 145 1.04 -14.71 12.81
CA TYR A 145 0.64 -16.09 12.51
C TYR A 145 1.30 -16.61 11.23
N ARG A 146 1.26 -15.85 10.14
CA ARG A 146 1.86 -16.24 8.86
C ARG A 146 3.37 -16.40 8.96
N SER A 147 4.05 -15.46 9.60
CA SER A 147 5.49 -15.51 9.83
C SER A 147 5.87 -16.72 10.68
N GLY A 148 5.15 -16.95 11.79
CA GLY A 148 5.39 -18.08 12.68
C GLY A 148 5.15 -19.43 12.00
N TYR A 149 4.07 -19.56 11.24
CA TYR A 149 3.77 -20.78 10.49
C TYR A 149 4.80 -21.07 9.39
N SER A 150 5.20 -20.04 8.64
CA SER A 150 6.20 -20.17 7.57
C SER A 150 7.57 -20.60 8.13
N ALA A 151 8.03 -19.95 9.19
CA ALA A 151 9.27 -20.30 9.87
C ALA A 151 9.23 -21.73 10.42
N GLY A 152 8.17 -22.08 11.18
CA GLY A 152 8.01 -23.42 11.73
C GLY A 152 7.94 -24.52 10.67
N ARG A 153 7.29 -24.25 9.52
CA ARG A 153 7.25 -25.19 8.40
C ARG A 153 8.62 -25.36 7.74
N SER A 154 9.35 -24.26 7.52
CA SER A 154 10.68 -24.30 6.91
C SER A 154 11.67 -25.07 7.79
N ASP A 155 11.70 -24.74 9.08
CA ASP A 155 12.60 -25.36 10.04
C ASP A 155 12.26 -26.83 10.25
N GLY A 156 10.96 -27.15 10.39
CA GLY A 156 10.49 -28.53 10.52
C GLY A 156 10.79 -29.38 9.28
N TYR A 157 10.62 -28.82 8.07
CA TYR A 157 10.98 -29.50 6.83
C TYR A 157 12.49 -29.73 6.72
N SER A 158 13.29 -28.71 7.01
CA SER A 158 14.76 -28.80 6.98
C SER A 158 15.30 -29.84 7.97
N LEU A 159 14.77 -29.83 9.21
CA LEU A 159 15.14 -30.78 10.25
C LEU A 159 14.70 -32.21 9.89
N GLY A 160 13.48 -32.39 9.40
CA GLY A 160 12.97 -33.70 8.98
C GLY A 160 13.77 -34.27 7.80
N TYR A 161 14.07 -33.43 6.82
CA TYR A 161 14.84 -33.84 5.64
C TYR A 161 16.30 -34.17 5.99
N SER A 162 16.97 -33.36 6.82
CA SER A 162 18.33 -33.65 7.27
C SER A 162 18.41 -34.92 8.11
N THR A 163 17.52 -35.08 9.09
CA THR A 163 17.46 -36.27 9.95
C THR A 163 17.17 -37.52 9.13
N GLY A 164 16.22 -37.46 8.19
CA GLY A 164 15.91 -38.56 7.29
C GLY A 164 17.09 -38.95 6.39
N ARG A 165 17.83 -37.96 5.87
CA ARG A 165 19.05 -38.22 5.08
C ARG A 165 20.13 -38.90 5.90
N THR A 166 20.32 -38.47 7.13
CA THR A 166 21.31 -39.04 8.05
C THR A 166 20.95 -40.48 8.42
N LEU A 167 19.72 -40.74 8.84
CA LEU A 167 19.25 -42.09 9.16
C LEU A 167 19.38 -43.05 7.98
N ALA A 168 18.93 -42.65 6.79
CA ALA A 168 19.06 -43.45 5.58
C ALA A 168 20.53 -43.71 5.19
N SER A 169 21.46 -42.80 5.52
CA SER A 169 22.89 -43.00 5.33
C SER A 169 23.47 -44.00 6.32
N TRP A 170 23.01 -44.01 7.58
CA TRP A 170 23.44 -44.96 8.59
C TRP A 170 22.94 -46.38 8.30
N GLU A 171 21.68 -46.52 7.89
CA GLU A 171 21.11 -47.82 7.47
C GLU A 171 21.89 -48.41 6.29
N ARG A 172 22.22 -47.60 5.28
CA ARG A 172 23.05 -48.04 4.14
C ARG A 172 24.46 -48.49 4.52
N LEU A 173 25.02 -47.98 5.62
CA LEU A 173 26.34 -48.39 6.11
C LEU A 173 26.27 -49.65 6.98
N GLN A 174 25.13 -49.93 7.60
CA GLN A 174 24.91 -51.13 8.42
C GLN A 174 24.51 -52.36 7.60
N ASP A 175 23.77 -52.17 6.51
CA ASP A 175 23.32 -53.28 5.65
C ASP A 175 24.41 -53.84 4.71
N GLY A 176 25.62 -53.27 4.73
CA GLY A 176 26.76 -53.75 3.94
C GLY A 176 26.63 -53.42 2.45
N GLY A 177 27.49 -52.53 1.96
CA GLY A 177 27.79 -52.46 0.53
C GLY A 177 28.52 -53.71 0.05
#